data_AF-A0A151JPC4-F1
#
_entry.id   AF-A0A151JPC4-F1
#
_cell.length_a   1.000
_cell.length_b   1.000
_cell.length_c   1.000
_cell.angle_alpha   90.00
_cell.angle_beta   90.00
_cell.angle_gamma   90.00
#
_symmetry.space_group_name_H-M   'P 1'
#
loop_
_entity.id
_entity.type
_entity.pdbx_description
1 polymer ?
#
loop_
_entity_poly.entity_id
_entity_poly.type
_entity_poly.pdbx_seq_one_letter_code
_entity_poly.pdbx_strand_id
1 'polypeptide(L)'
;MEVLSKQQWKTYRSATRCHICGKLASLDKLASYLDKDELKIVRSEFSTLSDEKLELLTRKGVFPYEYVDCVEKLQDTRLPPRKSFYSSLTGDTVSESDYAHAVNVYQRFSIRTLGEYSDLYLKTDVLLLADIFENFRESCATSYGLDPAHYYTLPGFTWDAMLNHTRVRFELLTSPKTC
;
A
#
# COMPACT_ATOMS: atom_id res chain seq x y z
N MET A 1 -12.70 -26.30 -16.76
CA MET A 1 -11.52 -25.42 -16.70
C MET A 1 -10.42 -26.09 -17.50
N GLU A 2 -10.08 -25.57 -18.68
CA GLU A 2 -8.90 -26.05 -19.40
C GLU A 2 -7.63 -25.73 -18.59
N VAL A 3 -6.76 -26.73 -18.47
CA VAL A 3 -5.54 -26.67 -17.66
C VAL A 3 -4.37 -26.34 -18.58
N LEU A 4 -3.65 -25.26 -18.28
CA LEU A 4 -2.45 -24.86 -19.02
C LEU A 4 -1.41 -26.00 -19.05
N SER A 5 -0.74 -26.17 -20.19
CA SER A 5 0.37 -27.12 -20.31
C SER A 5 1.56 -26.73 -19.43
N LYS A 6 2.42 -27.72 -19.11
CA LYS A 6 3.65 -27.49 -18.33
C LYS A 6 4.57 -26.44 -18.96
N GLN A 7 4.56 -26.29 -20.28
CA GLN A 7 5.39 -25.32 -21.00
C GLN A 7 4.83 -23.90 -20.89
N GLN A 8 3.50 -23.75 -20.95
CA GLN A 8 2.82 -22.48 -20.71
C GLN A 8 3.02 -22.01 -19.26
N TRP A 9 2.94 -22.93 -18.30
CA TRP A 9 3.24 -22.66 -16.89
C TRP A 9 4.70 -22.24 -16.63
N LYS A 10 5.67 -22.79 -17.37
CA LYS A 10 7.07 -22.38 -17.28
C LYS A 10 7.28 -20.98 -17.86
N THR A 11 6.68 -20.69 -19.01
CA THR A 11 6.76 -19.39 -19.70
C THR A 11 6.15 -18.28 -18.83
N TYR A 12 5.00 -18.53 -18.23
CA TYR A 12 4.37 -17.59 -17.28
C TYR A 12 5.27 -17.28 -16.08
N ARG A 13 5.83 -18.32 -15.42
CA ARG A 13 6.71 -18.12 -14.25
C ARG A 13 8.01 -17.38 -14.57
N SER A 14 8.55 -17.50 -15.78
CA SER A 14 9.72 -16.72 -16.20
C SER A 14 9.39 -15.25 -16.51
N ALA A 15 8.15 -14.97 -16.90
CA ALA A 15 7.68 -13.62 -17.24
C ALA A 15 7.18 -12.82 -16.03
N THR A 16 6.80 -13.48 -14.93
CA THR A 16 6.37 -12.83 -13.68
C THR A 16 7.51 -12.20 -12.87
N ARG A 17 8.65 -11.85 -13.48
CA ARG A 17 9.70 -11.01 -12.85
C ARG A 17 9.29 -9.53 -12.77
N CYS A 18 8.01 -9.24 -12.63
CA CYS A 18 7.57 -7.92 -12.15
C CYS A 18 7.97 -7.82 -10.67
N HIS A 19 8.95 -6.97 -10.39
CA HIS A 19 9.49 -6.77 -9.04
C HIS A 19 8.44 -6.27 -8.03
N ILE A 20 7.34 -5.69 -8.51
CA ILE A 20 6.22 -5.15 -7.72
C ILE A 20 5.08 -6.16 -7.54
N CYS A 21 4.73 -6.92 -8.58
CA CYS A 21 3.50 -7.71 -8.64
C CYS A 21 3.48 -8.96 -7.74
N GLY A 22 4.62 -9.35 -7.17
CA GLY A 22 4.78 -10.59 -6.40
C GLY A 22 4.74 -10.44 -4.89
N LYS A 23 4.55 -9.23 -4.33
CA LYS A 23 4.72 -9.01 -2.88
C LYS A 23 3.55 -8.22 -2.28
N LEU A 24 2.59 -8.94 -1.71
CA LEU A 24 1.74 -8.39 -0.65
C LEU A 24 2.66 -8.09 0.54
N ALA A 25 2.87 -6.82 0.84
CA ALA A 25 3.75 -6.40 1.93
C ALA A 25 3.10 -5.24 2.70
N SER A 26 3.64 -4.93 3.88
CA SER A 26 3.20 -3.76 4.65
C SER A 26 3.42 -2.47 3.85
N LEU A 27 2.65 -1.42 4.16
CA LEU A 27 2.83 -0.10 3.56
C LEU A 27 4.28 0.38 3.64
N ASP A 28 4.90 0.23 4.81
CA ASP A 28 6.32 0.54 5.03
C ASP A 28 7.23 -0.13 4.00
N LYS A 29 6.96 -1.42 3.73
CA LYS A 29 7.79 -2.20 2.83
C LYS A 29 7.56 -1.80 1.38
N LEU A 30 6.33 -1.51 1.00
CA LEU A 30 5.97 -1.03 -0.33
C LEU A 30 6.53 0.37 -0.59
N ALA A 31 6.42 1.28 0.38
CA ALA A 31 7.00 2.61 0.30
C ALA A 31 8.53 2.55 0.15
N SER A 32 9.19 1.61 0.85
CA SER A 32 10.65 1.39 0.72
C SER A 32 11.12 0.88 -0.65
N TYR A 33 10.19 0.46 -1.52
CA TYR A 33 10.53 0.05 -2.88
C TYR A 33 10.50 1.21 -3.88
N LEU A 34 9.92 2.35 -3.47
CA LEU A 34 9.87 3.54 -4.30
C LEU A 34 11.09 4.41 -4.05
N ASP A 35 11.69 4.90 -5.14
CA ASP A 35 12.68 5.95 -5.06
C ASP A 35 12.01 7.28 -4.67
N LYS A 36 12.79 8.21 -4.11
CA LYS A 36 12.27 9.53 -3.69
C LYS A 36 11.63 10.32 -4.84
N ASP A 37 12.04 10.07 -6.08
CA ASP A 37 11.46 10.70 -7.28
C ASP A 37 10.15 10.02 -7.75
N GLU A 38 9.85 8.81 -7.27
CA GLU A 38 8.62 8.08 -7.54
C GLU A 38 7.46 8.47 -6.60
N LEU A 39 7.75 9.15 -5.49
CA LEU A 39 6.78 9.71 -4.54
C LEU A 39 6.20 11.06 -5.02
N LYS A 40 5.68 11.07 -6.25
CA LYS A 40 5.27 12.30 -6.96
C LYS A 40 4.10 13.00 -6.25
N ILE A 41 3.12 12.25 -5.78
CA ILE A 41 1.91 12.77 -5.14
C ILE A 41 2.26 13.33 -3.76
N VAL A 42 2.98 12.56 -2.94
CA VAL A 42 3.46 13.00 -1.61
C VAL A 42 4.30 14.27 -1.74
N ARG A 43 5.23 14.35 -2.70
CA ARG A 43 6.07 15.53 -2.91
C ARG A 43 5.29 16.74 -3.41
N SER A 44 4.29 16.54 -4.26
CA SER A 44 3.42 17.62 -4.72
C SER A 44 2.65 18.23 -3.55
N GLU A 45 2.03 17.38 -2.72
CA GLU A 45 1.21 17.82 -1.58
C GLU A 45 2.04 18.47 -0.47
N PHE A 46 3.26 17.96 -0.23
CA PHE A 46 4.18 18.47 0.78
C PHE A 46 5.34 19.29 0.18
N SER A 47 5.10 19.97 -0.94
CA SER A 47 6.14 20.71 -1.69
C SER A 47 6.83 21.82 -0.88
N THR A 48 6.22 22.29 0.20
CA THR A 48 6.80 23.30 1.11
C THR A 48 7.58 22.70 2.29
N LEU A 49 7.55 21.37 2.49
CA LEU A 49 8.30 20.71 3.55
C LEU A 49 9.76 20.53 3.17
N SER A 50 10.65 20.54 4.16
CA SER A 50 12.04 20.13 3.96
C SER A 50 12.15 18.61 3.75
N ASP A 51 13.20 18.17 3.06
CA ASP A 51 13.46 16.74 2.83
C ASP A 51 13.50 15.92 4.13
N GLU A 52 14.06 16.49 5.21
CA GLU A 52 14.06 15.85 6.54
C GLU A 52 12.65 15.57 7.06
N LYS A 53 11.72 16.52 6.88
CA LYS A 53 10.33 16.36 7.32
C LYS A 53 9.59 15.38 6.42
N LEU A 54 9.88 15.42 5.12
CA LEU A 54 9.32 14.47 4.18
C LEU A 54 9.74 13.04 4.50
N GLU A 55 11.02 12.83 4.82
CA GLU A 55 11.54 11.51 5.21
C GLU A 55 10.83 10.94 6.43
N LEU A 56 10.49 11.80 7.41
CA LEU A 56 9.67 11.39 8.55
C LEU A 56 8.28 10.92 8.16
N LEU A 57 7.67 11.49 7.12
CA LEU A 57 6.34 11.09 6.64
C LEU A 57 6.39 9.84 5.76
N THR A 58 7.50 9.57 5.07
CA THR A 58 7.63 8.38 4.22
C THR A 58 7.81 7.07 4.99
N ARG A 59 8.24 7.14 6.26
CA ARG A 59 8.26 5.98 7.15
C ARG A 59 6.85 5.66 7.64
N LYS A 60 6.53 4.37 7.81
CA LYS A 60 5.24 3.96 8.39
C LYS A 60 4.99 4.62 9.75
N GLY A 61 3.89 5.37 9.83
CA GLY A 61 3.39 5.94 11.08
C GLY A 61 2.70 4.91 11.98
N VAL A 62 2.48 5.29 13.25
CA VAL A 62 1.68 4.53 14.20
C VAL A 62 0.61 5.42 14.84
N PHE A 63 -0.56 4.83 15.10
CA PHE A 63 -1.70 5.55 15.65
C PHE A 63 -2.37 4.73 16.78
N PRO A 64 -2.79 5.35 17.90
CA PRO A 64 -3.36 4.65 19.04
C PRO A 64 -4.87 4.43 18.86
N TYR A 65 -5.24 3.51 17.95
CA TYR A 65 -6.64 3.29 17.54
C TYR A 65 -7.60 3.00 18.71
N GLU A 66 -7.18 2.16 19.64
CA GLU A 66 -8.01 1.76 20.77
C GLU A 66 -8.11 2.83 21.85
N TYR A 67 -7.11 3.71 21.90
CA TYR A 67 -7.17 4.85 22.80
C TYR A 67 -8.25 5.81 22.34
N VAL A 68 -8.37 6.08 21.04
CA VAL A 68 -9.35 7.02 20.48
C VAL A 68 -10.72 6.34 20.33
N ASP A 69 -11.40 6.15 21.46
CA ASP A 69 -12.75 5.56 21.55
C ASP A 69 -13.88 6.58 21.44
N CYS A 70 -13.58 7.88 21.51
CA CYS A 70 -14.53 8.97 21.35
C CYS A 70 -13.88 10.21 20.72
N VAL A 71 -14.70 11.11 20.20
CA VAL A 71 -14.25 12.31 19.47
C VAL A 71 -13.50 13.28 20.39
N GLU A 72 -13.86 13.33 21.67
CA GLU A 72 -13.26 14.22 22.66
C GLU A 72 -11.76 13.95 22.84
N LYS A 73 -11.32 12.69 22.71
CA LYS A 73 -9.89 12.33 22.79
C LYS A 73 -9.06 12.90 21.65
N LEU A 74 -9.67 13.26 20.53
CA LEU A 74 -8.95 13.99 19.47
C LEU A 74 -8.52 15.38 19.94
N GLN A 75 -9.13 15.94 20.99
CA GLN A 75 -8.72 17.22 21.58
C GLN A 75 -7.57 17.09 22.58
N ASP A 76 -7.10 15.86 22.88
CA ASP A 76 -5.99 15.66 23.80
C ASP A 76 -4.73 16.33 23.27
N THR A 77 -4.12 17.17 24.12
CA THR A 77 -2.98 18.03 23.76
C THR A 77 -1.62 17.36 23.93
N ARG A 78 -1.62 16.04 24.19
CA ARG A 78 -0.42 15.25 24.42
C ARG A 78 -0.55 13.93 23.70
N LEU A 79 0.57 13.45 23.15
CA LEU A 79 0.63 12.09 22.64
C LEU A 79 0.43 11.10 23.81
N PRO A 80 -0.49 10.12 23.69
CA PRO A 80 -0.71 9.10 24.71
C PRO A 80 0.56 8.29 24.98
N PRO A 81 0.71 7.69 26.17
CA PRO A 81 1.86 6.84 26.46
C PRO A 81 1.90 5.60 25.54
N ARG A 82 3.08 5.01 25.31
CA ARG A 82 3.26 3.82 24.45
C ARG A 82 2.28 2.68 24.75
N LYS A 83 1.92 2.48 26.02
CA LYS A 83 0.96 1.46 26.44
C LYS A 83 -0.44 1.65 25.84
N SER A 84 -0.81 2.88 25.49
CA SER A 84 -2.08 3.23 24.83
C SER A 84 -2.06 3.00 23.32
N PHE A 85 -0.91 2.62 22.75
CA PHE A 85 -0.75 2.13 21.37
C PHE A 85 -0.85 0.59 21.31
N TYR A 86 -1.62 -0.01 22.21
CA TYR A 86 -1.98 -1.42 22.11
C TYR A 86 -2.82 -1.65 20.83
N SER A 87 -2.86 -2.89 20.37
CA SER A 87 -3.66 -3.30 19.22
C SER A 87 -4.16 -4.73 19.43
N SER A 88 -5.47 -4.90 19.46
CA SER A 88 -6.17 -6.17 19.63
C SER A 88 -5.97 -7.09 18.43
N LEU A 89 -5.64 -6.52 17.26
CA LEU A 89 -5.29 -7.26 16.05
C LEU A 89 -3.95 -7.98 16.19
N THR A 90 -2.97 -7.36 16.86
CA THR A 90 -1.63 -7.94 17.06
C THR A 90 -1.44 -8.53 18.46
N GLY A 91 -2.30 -8.18 19.41
CA GLY A 91 -2.19 -8.57 20.82
C GLY A 91 -0.99 -7.93 21.54
N ASP A 92 -0.40 -6.86 20.99
CA ASP A 92 0.80 -6.21 21.53
C ASP A 92 0.78 -4.69 21.28
N THR A 93 1.60 -3.98 22.04
CA THR A 93 1.92 -2.56 21.88
C THR A 93 2.97 -2.33 20.80
N VAL A 94 2.97 -1.15 20.18
CA VAL A 94 4.01 -0.77 19.20
C VAL A 94 5.42 -0.84 19.77
N SER A 95 6.42 -1.09 18.92
CA SER A 95 7.82 -1.14 19.33
C SER A 95 8.29 0.20 19.92
N GLU A 96 9.37 0.19 20.73
CA GLU A 96 9.97 1.43 21.24
C GLU A 96 10.43 2.35 20.11
N SER A 97 10.96 1.77 19.02
CA SER A 97 11.42 2.52 17.85
C SER A 97 10.28 3.19 17.07
N ASP A 98 9.09 2.60 17.07
CA ASP A 98 7.91 3.16 16.41
C ASP A 98 7.26 4.24 17.27
N TYR A 99 7.20 4.02 18.59
CA TYR A 99 6.74 5.04 19.50
C TYR A 99 7.67 6.26 19.52
N ALA A 100 8.99 6.06 19.54
CA ALA A 100 9.96 7.15 19.43
C ALA A 100 9.79 7.93 18.12
N HIS A 101 9.45 7.25 17.02
CA HIS A 101 9.14 7.90 15.76
C HIS A 101 7.88 8.75 15.84
N ALA A 102 6.79 8.23 16.42
CA ALA A 102 5.56 8.99 16.64
C ALA A 102 5.80 10.26 17.48
N VAL A 103 6.60 10.14 18.55
CA VAL A 103 7.01 11.29 19.38
C VAL A 103 7.79 12.31 18.55
N ASN A 104 8.72 11.86 17.72
CA ASN A 104 9.51 12.74 16.85
C ASN A 104 8.62 13.48 15.83
N VAL A 105 7.69 12.77 15.17
CA VAL A 105 6.72 13.38 14.25
C VAL A 105 5.86 14.41 14.98
N TYR A 106 5.30 14.05 16.14
CA TYR A 106 4.47 14.95 16.96
C TYR A 106 5.21 16.27 17.28
N GLN A 107 6.48 16.19 17.66
CA GLN A 107 7.30 17.35 17.97
C GLN A 107 7.72 18.15 16.73
N ARG A 108 8.22 17.49 15.68
CA ARG A 108 8.80 18.14 14.50
C ARG A 108 7.76 18.85 13.64
N PHE A 109 6.52 18.38 13.67
CA PHE A 109 5.36 19.01 13.03
C PHE A 109 4.61 19.98 13.95
N SER A 110 5.08 20.15 15.19
CA SER A 110 4.48 21.08 16.17
C SER A 110 2.99 20.84 16.38
N ILE A 111 2.63 19.54 16.45
CA ILE A 111 1.26 19.09 16.59
C ILE A 111 0.74 19.44 17.98
N ARG A 112 -0.48 19.97 18.04
CA ARG A 112 -1.10 20.49 19.27
C ARG A 112 -2.17 19.58 19.83
N THR A 113 -2.80 18.78 18.98
CA THR A 113 -3.90 17.89 19.38
C THR A 113 -3.74 16.51 18.75
N LEU A 114 -4.35 15.49 19.35
CA LEU A 114 -4.36 14.15 18.78
C LEU A 114 -5.14 14.09 17.46
N GLY A 115 -6.10 15.00 17.26
CA GLY A 115 -6.80 15.22 16.00
C GLY A 115 -5.87 15.68 14.88
N GLU A 116 -5.04 16.70 15.12
CA GLU A 116 -4.03 17.13 14.15
C GLU A 116 -3.03 16.00 13.83
N TYR A 117 -2.67 15.17 14.83
CA TYR A 117 -1.86 13.97 14.59
C TYR A 117 -2.58 12.94 13.72
N SER A 118 -3.87 12.71 13.96
CA SER A 118 -4.71 11.81 13.17
C SER A 118 -4.82 12.27 11.73
N ASP A 119 -5.07 13.56 11.50
CA ASP A 119 -5.17 14.14 10.16
C ASP A 119 -3.85 13.98 9.40
N LEU A 120 -2.71 14.29 10.03
CA LEU A 120 -1.40 14.10 9.40
C LEU A 120 -1.13 12.62 9.08
N TYR A 121 -1.43 11.72 10.04
CA TYR A 121 -1.25 10.28 9.87
C TYR A 121 -2.07 9.75 8.70
N LEU A 122 -3.38 10.02 8.69
CA LEU A 122 -4.30 9.55 7.65
C LEU A 122 -3.96 10.13 6.28
N LYS A 123 -3.67 11.44 6.22
CA LYS A 123 -3.27 12.08 4.98
C LYS A 123 -2.01 11.44 4.41
N THR A 124 -1.01 11.21 5.25
CA THR A 124 0.26 10.59 4.83
C THR A 124 0.04 9.15 4.33
N ASP A 125 -0.75 8.35 5.04
CA ASP A 125 -1.07 6.97 4.67
C ASP A 125 -1.75 6.90 3.28
N VAL A 126 -2.74 7.78 3.05
CA VAL A 126 -3.46 7.85 1.77
C VAL A 126 -2.55 8.30 0.63
N LEU A 127 -1.71 9.31 0.84
CA LEU A 127 -0.80 9.80 -0.21
C LEU A 127 0.26 8.77 -0.58
N LEU A 128 0.83 8.06 0.41
CA LEU A 128 1.76 6.96 0.17
C LEU A 128 1.10 5.82 -0.59
N LEU A 129 -0.13 5.43 -0.20
CA LEU A 129 -0.90 4.41 -0.92
C LEU A 129 -1.18 4.83 -2.37
N ALA A 130 -1.46 6.11 -2.61
CA ALA A 130 -1.66 6.62 -3.96
C ALA A 130 -0.39 6.52 -4.81
N ASP A 131 0.77 6.96 -4.29
CA ASP A 131 2.05 6.83 -5.00
C ASP A 131 2.40 5.35 -5.28
N ILE A 132 2.21 4.46 -4.31
CA ILE A 132 2.43 3.02 -4.48
C ILE A 132 1.50 2.44 -5.56
N PHE A 133 0.23 2.84 -5.56
CA PHE A 133 -0.73 2.31 -6.52
C PHE A 133 -0.49 2.85 -7.93
N GLU A 134 -0.13 4.12 -8.10
CA GLU A 134 0.24 4.68 -9.41
C GLU A 134 1.49 4.01 -9.98
N ASN A 135 2.53 3.78 -9.15
CA ASN A 135 3.73 3.04 -9.58
C ASN A 135 3.40 1.58 -9.94
N PHE A 136 2.48 0.95 -9.21
CA PHE A 136 1.99 -0.38 -9.55
C PHE A 136 1.27 -0.40 -10.90
N ARG A 137 0.40 0.58 -11.18
CA ARG A 137 -0.30 0.72 -12.46
C ARG A 137 0.68 0.92 -13.61
N GLU A 138 1.65 1.82 -13.46
CA GLU A 138 2.68 2.10 -14.48
C GLU A 138 3.51 0.85 -14.78
N SER A 139 3.93 0.12 -13.74
CA SER A 139 4.68 -1.12 -13.88
C SER A 139 3.88 -2.23 -14.56
N CYS A 140 2.60 -2.38 -14.22
CA CYS A 140 1.71 -3.36 -14.85
C CYS A 140 1.41 -3.01 -16.32
N ALA A 141 1.16 -1.74 -16.61
CA ALA A 141 0.96 -1.26 -17.98
C ALA A 141 2.19 -1.51 -18.84
N THR A 142 3.39 -1.24 -18.31
CA THR A 142 4.66 -1.47 -19.02
C THR A 142 4.96 -2.95 -19.21
N SER A 143 4.70 -3.79 -18.20
CA SER A 143 5.07 -5.21 -18.22
C SER A 143 4.07 -6.08 -18.98
N TYR A 144 2.78 -5.77 -18.89
CA TYR A 144 1.69 -6.62 -19.36
C TYR A 144 0.77 -5.94 -20.39
N GLY A 145 0.88 -4.62 -20.59
CA GLY A 145 -0.05 -3.86 -21.42
C GLY A 145 -1.46 -3.77 -20.83
N LEU A 146 -1.60 -4.03 -19.53
CA LEU A 146 -2.87 -4.06 -18.81
C LEU A 146 -2.81 -3.11 -17.61
N ASP A 147 -3.87 -2.34 -17.38
CA ASP A 147 -4.00 -1.50 -16.19
C ASP A 147 -4.78 -2.26 -15.10
N PRO A 148 -4.19 -2.49 -13.92
CA PRO A 148 -4.85 -3.20 -12.83
C PRO A 148 -6.08 -2.47 -12.29
N ALA A 149 -6.25 -1.16 -12.55
CA ALA A 149 -7.44 -0.41 -12.15
C ALA A 149 -8.72 -0.83 -12.91
N HIS A 150 -8.60 -1.58 -14.02
CA HIS A 150 -9.74 -2.15 -14.75
C HIS A 150 -10.21 -3.50 -14.18
N TYR A 151 -9.59 -3.98 -13.10
CA TYR A 151 -9.87 -5.29 -12.52
C TYR A 151 -10.35 -5.14 -11.08
N TYR A 152 -11.40 -5.90 -10.74
CA TYR A 152 -11.90 -5.95 -9.36
C TYR A 152 -10.91 -6.60 -8.39
N THR A 153 -10.08 -7.53 -8.85
CA THR A 153 -9.14 -8.27 -8.00
C THR A 153 -7.84 -8.60 -8.73
N LEU A 154 -6.74 -8.70 -7.96
CA LEU A 154 -5.42 -9.08 -8.48
C LEU A 154 -5.41 -10.46 -9.16
N PRO A 155 -6.12 -11.51 -8.69
CA PRO A 155 -6.20 -12.77 -9.41
C PRO A 155 -6.84 -12.64 -10.80
N GLY A 156 -7.89 -11.82 -10.95
CA GLY A 156 -8.51 -11.54 -12.24
C GLY A 156 -7.54 -10.83 -13.20
N PHE A 157 -6.86 -9.79 -12.72
CA PHE A 157 -5.79 -9.12 -13.46
C PHE A 157 -4.70 -10.10 -13.89
N THR A 158 -4.23 -10.94 -12.95
CA THR A 158 -3.13 -11.88 -13.18
C THR A 158 -3.51 -12.97 -14.18
N TRP A 159 -4.77 -13.41 -14.17
CA TRP A 159 -5.31 -14.34 -15.15
C TRP A 159 -5.25 -13.74 -16.56
N ASP A 160 -5.75 -12.53 -16.75
CA ASP A 160 -5.72 -11.86 -18.06
C ASP A 160 -4.29 -11.53 -18.51
N ALA A 161 -3.42 -11.11 -17.59
CA ALA A 161 -2.00 -10.92 -17.87
C ALA A 161 -1.34 -12.22 -18.36
N MET A 162 -1.67 -13.34 -17.73
CA MET A 162 -1.21 -14.67 -18.14
C MET A 162 -1.73 -15.03 -19.54
N LEU A 163 -3.00 -14.78 -19.84
CA LEU A 163 -3.58 -15.04 -21.16
C LEU A 163 -2.96 -14.17 -22.25
N ASN A 164 -2.82 -12.87 -21.99
CA ASN A 164 -2.21 -11.93 -22.92
C ASN A 164 -0.76 -12.33 -23.23
N HIS A 165 0.00 -12.74 -22.20
CA HIS A 165 1.39 -13.16 -22.36
C HIS A 165 1.54 -14.50 -23.11
N THR A 166 0.71 -15.50 -22.77
CA THR A 166 0.80 -16.85 -23.35
C THR A 166 0.13 -16.96 -24.73
N ARG A 167 -0.71 -15.98 -25.11
CA ARG A 167 -1.48 -15.93 -26.36
C ARG A 167 -2.36 -17.17 -26.59
N VAL A 168 -2.79 -17.81 -25.51
CA VAL A 168 -3.70 -18.96 -25.56
C VAL A 168 -5.05 -18.48 -26.07
N ARG A 169 -5.60 -19.19 -27.06
CA ARG A 169 -6.96 -18.96 -27.56
C ARG A 169 -7.88 -20.01 -26.94
N PHE A 170 -8.89 -19.57 -26.21
CA PHE A 170 -9.95 -20.46 -25.74
C PHE A 170 -10.99 -20.66 -26.84
N GLU A 171 -11.52 -21.87 -26.91
CA GLU A 171 -12.77 -22.11 -27.62
C GLU A 171 -13.91 -21.42 -26.86
N LEU A 172 -14.83 -20.79 -27.60
CA LEU A 172 -16.02 -20.20 -27.00
C LEU A 172 -16.82 -21.29 -26.30
N LEU A 173 -17.28 -21.01 -25.07
CA LEU A 173 -18.18 -21.90 -24.35
C LEU A 173 -19.50 -21.99 -25.14
N THR A 174 -19.63 -23.02 -25.98
CA THR A 174 -20.90 -23.37 -26.59
C THR A 174 -21.81 -23.96 -25.52
N SER A 175 -23.06 -23.51 -25.45
CA SER A 175 -24.07 -24.05 -24.52
C SER A 175 -24.06 -25.58 -24.53
N PRO A 176 -24.25 -26.25 -23.38
CA PRO A 176 -24.33 -27.70 -23.36
C PRO A 176 -25.44 -28.13 -24.30
N LYS A 177 -25.13 -29.06 -25.21
CA LYS A 177 -26.15 -29.78 -25.96
C LYS A 177 -26.98 -30.53 -24.93
N THR A 178 -28.15 -30.01 -24.61
CA THR A 178 -29.18 -30.72 -23.85
C THR A 178 -29.51 -31.99 -24.65
N CYS A 179 -29.18 -33.15 -24.08
CA CYS A 179 -29.71 -34.44 -24.54
C CYS A 179 -31.22 -34.50 -24.33
#